data_AF-A0A925JI62-F1
#
_entry.id   AF-A0A925JI62-F1
#
_cell.length_a   1.000
_cell.length_b   1.000
_cell.length_c   1.000
_cell.angle_alpha   90.00
_cell.angle_beta   90.00
_cell.angle_gamma   90.00
#
_symmetry.space_group_name_H-M   'P 1'
#
loop_
_entity.id
_entity.type
_entity.pdbx_description
1 polymer ?
#
loop_
_entity_poly.entity_id
_entity_poly.type
_entity_poly.pdbx_seq_one_letter_code
_entity_poly.pdbx_strand_id
1 'polypeptide(L)'
;QLHIFEVPFYYIEYGIAQLGAIAVWKNYKENPELGLENYLSALKLGYTKTIKEIYKTAGIEFNFSSEYVHELAKFIKTELAALEG
;
A
#
# COMPACT_ATOMS: atom_id res chain seq x y z
N GLN A 1 -0.52 20.57 -11.88
CA GLN A 1 0.35 19.58 -11.20
C GLN A 1 1.71 19.59 -11.89
N LEU A 2 2.76 20.13 -11.23
CA LEU A 2 4.08 20.43 -11.83
C LEU A 2 5.04 19.21 -11.91
N HIS A 3 4.67 18.07 -11.34
CA HIS A 3 5.55 16.88 -11.23
C HIS A 3 5.89 16.18 -12.56
N ILE A 4 5.13 16.42 -13.63
CA ILE A 4 5.38 15.77 -14.93
C ILE A 4 6.63 16.34 -15.63
N PHE A 5 7.00 17.59 -15.34
CA PHE A 5 8.04 18.31 -16.09
C PHE A 5 9.35 18.54 -15.32
N GLU A 6 9.36 18.41 -13.99
CA GLU A 6 10.55 18.69 -13.18
C GLU A 6 11.35 17.45 -12.78
N VAL A 7 10.71 16.29 -12.58
CA VAL A 7 11.38 15.03 -12.21
C VAL A 7 10.73 13.85 -12.95
N PRO A 8 11.27 13.42 -14.11
CA PRO A 8 10.73 12.26 -14.82
C PRO A 8 10.73 11.04 -13.89
N PHE A 9 9.65 10.24 -13.96
CA PHE A 9 9.38 9.06 -13.13
C PHE A 9 8.93 9.27 -11.68
N TYR A 10 8.94 10.48 -11.11
CA TYR A 10 8.45 10.68 -9.72
C TYR A 10 6.98 10.27 -9.55
N TYR A 11 6.16 10.45 -10.59
CA TYR A 11 4.73 10.17 -10.51
C TYR A 11 4.39 8.67 -10.33
N ILE A 12 5.26 7.77 -10.79
CA ILE A 12 5.02 6.33 -10.64
C ILE A 12 5.09 5.89 -9.17
N GLU A 13 5.86 6.61 -8.35
CA GLU A 13 6.01 6.33 -6.93
C GLU A 13 4.69 6.52 -6.18
N TYR A 14 3.85 7.48 -6.59
CA TYR A 14 2.49 7.62 -6.03
C TYR A 14 1.62 6.40 -6.34
N GLY A 15 1.69 5.86 -7.56
CA GLY A 15 0.95 4.65 -7.91
C GLY A 15 1.38 3.46 -7.05
N ILE A 16 2.69 3.29 -6.89
CA ILE A 16 3.28 2.23 -6.05
C ILE A 16 2.87 2.42 -4.58
N ALA A 17 3.05 3.63 -4.04
CA ALA A 17 2.71 3.95 -2.66
C ALA A 17 1.21 3.80 -2.37
N GLN A 18 0.35 4.16 -3.32
CA GLN A 18 -1.09 3.98 -3.20
C GLN A 18 -1.48 2.50 -3.11
N LEU A 19 -0.91 1.64 -3.96
CA LEU A 19 -1.13 0.19 -3.86
C LEU A 19 -0.65 -0.36 -2.51
N GLY A 20 0.53 0.06 -2.04
CA GLY A 20 1.02 -0.31 -0.72
C GLY A 20 0.11 0.15 0.41
N ALA A 21 -0.40 1.38 0.35
CA ALA A 21 -1.32 1.92 1.35
C ALA A 21 -2.66 1.15 1.40
N ILE A 22 -3.21 0.79 0.23
CA ILE A 22 -4.42 -0.04 0.15
C ILE A 22 -4.16 -1.43 0.76
N ALA A 23 -3.01 -2.04 0.50
CA ALA A 23 -2.66 -3.33 1.09
C ALA A 23 -2.50 -3.26 2.61
N VAL A 24 -1.86 -2.20 3.15
CA VAL A 24 -1.78 -1.98 4.61
C VAL A 24 -3.18 -1.80 5.21
N TRP A 25 -4.05 -1.05 4.54
CA TRP A 25 -5.43 -0.88 4.98
C TRP A 25 -6.22 -2.19 4.97
N LYS A 26 -6.07 -3.00 3.91
CA LYS A 26 -6.65 -4.35 3.83
C LYS A 26 -6.21 -5.22 5.01
N ASN A 27 -4.90 -5.25 5.31
CA ASN A 27 -4.37 -6.00 6.45
C ASN A 27 -5.01 -5.55 7.77
N TYR A 28 -5.16 -4.23 7.98
CA TYR A 28 -5.83 -3.71 9.17
C TYR A 28 -7.31 -4.11 9.25
N LYS A 29 -8.02 -4.14 8.12
CA LYS A 29 -9.42 -4.58 8.05
C LYS A 29 -9.58 -6.08 8.36
N GLU A 30 -8.61 -6.90 7.99
CA GLU A 30 -8.59 -8.35 8.26
C GLU A 30 -8.18 -8.67 9.71
N ASN A 31 -7.14 -8.00 10.22
CA ASN A 31 -6.66 -8.12 11.59
C ASN A 31 -6.12 -6.77 12.09
N PRO A 32 -6.91 -6.01 12.87
CA PRO A 32 -6.54 -4.66 13.31
C PRO A 32 -5.26 -4.60 14.14
N GLU A 33 -5.06 -5.56 15.06
CA GLU A 33 -3.90 -5.58 15.97
C GLU A 33 -2.62 -5.83 15.18
N LEU A 34 -2.59 -6.90 14.39
CA LEU A 34 -1.42 -7.26 13.58
C LEU A 34 -1.16 -6.23 12.47
N GLY A 35 -2.21 -5.72 11.81
CA GLY A 35 -2.09 -4.72 10.76
C GLY A 35 -1.46 -3.42 11.29
N LEU A 36 -1.88 -2.96 12.47
CA LEU A 36 -1.29 -1.78 13.11
C LEU A 36 0.14 -2.04 13.59
N GLU A 37 0.40 -3.21 14.19
CA GLU A 37 1.75 -3.59 14.62
C GLU A 37 2.74 -3.60 13.46
N ASN A 38 2.37 -4.23 12.34
CA ASN A 38 3.19 -4.31 11.14
C ASN A 38 3.44 -2.92 10.54
N TYR A 39 2.41 -2.09 10.46
CA TYR A 39 2.53 -0.71 9.98
C TYR A 39 3.53 0.10 10.83
N LEU A 40 3.38 0.08 12.16
CA LEU A 40 4.27 0.78 13.07
C LEU A 40 5.70 0.23 13.00
N SER A 41 5.86 -1.09 12.84
CA SER A 41 7.16 -1.73 12.69
C SER A 41 7.86 -1.30 11.40
N ALA A 42 7.13 -1.16 10.30
CA ALA A 42 7.66 -0.66 9.04
C ALA A 42 8.09 0.81 9.14
N LEU A 43 7.28 1.66 9.80
CA LEU A 43 7.63 3.07 10.03
C LEU A 43 8.93 3.25 10.83
N LYS A 44 9.17 2.39 11.83
CA LYS A 44 10.40 2.42 12.65
C LYS A 44 11.68 2.19 11.84
N LEU A 45 11.59 1.56 10.66
CA LEU A 45 12.75 1.34 9.80
C LEU A 45 13.25 2.65 9.15
N GLY A 46 12.38 3.63 8.95
CA GLY A 46 12.72 4.88 8.25
C GLY A 46 13.42 4.62 6.91
N TYR A 47 14.50 5.35 6.65
CA TYR A 47 15.32 5.21 5.42
C TYR A 47 16.48 4.21 5.56
N THR A 48 16.49 3.38 6.61
CA THR A 48 17.61 2.44 6.88
C THR A 48 17.51 1.13 6.11
N LYS A 49 16.40 0.90 5.40
CA LYS A 49 16.07 -0.34 4.69
C LYS A 49 15.56 -0.07 3.29
N THR A 50 15.66 -1.08 2.43
CA THR A 50 15.12 -1.01 1.07
C THR A 50 13.60 -1.01 1.09
N ILE A 51 12.96 -0.47 0.05
CA ILE A 51 11.50 -0.44 -0.06
C ILE A 51 10.86 -1.83 0.04
N LYS A 52 11.51 -2.87 -0.51
CA LYS A 52 11.05 -4.26 -0.44
C LYS A 52 11.06 -4.80 0.99
N GLU A 53 12.09 -4.45 1.77
CA GLU A 53 12.16 -4.82 3.19
C GLU A 53 11.10 -4.08 4.00
N ILE A 54 10.89 -2.79 3.74
CA ILE A 54 9.84 -1.98 4.40
C ILE A 54 8.46 -2.59 4.12
N TYR A 55 8.16 -2.94 2.87
CA TYR A 55 6.90 -3.57 2.48
C TYR A 55 6.71 -4.91 3.19
N LYS A 56 7.74 -5.76 3.17
CA LYS A 56 7.72 -7.04 3.87
C LYS A 56 7.45 -6.88 5.38
N THR A 57 8.08 -5.90 6.02
CA THR A 57 7.83 -5.59 7.45
C THR A 57 6.42 -5.07 7.71
N ALA A 58 5.83 -4.34 6.76
CA ALA A 58 4.44 -3.92 6.83
C ALA A 58 3.44 -5.07 6.55
N GLY A 59 3.92 -6.28 6.30
CA GLY A 59 3.09 -7.44 5.97
C GLY A 59 2.46 -7.36 4.58
N ILE A 60 3.06 -6.60 3.66
CA ILE A 60 2.59 -6.45 2.28
C ILE A 60 3.65 -6.91 1.28
N GLU A 61 3.25 -7.19 0.04
CA GLU A 61 4.16 -7.59 -1.01
C GLU A 61 4.49 -6.42 -1.94
N PHE A 62 5.77 -6.30 -2.33
CA PHE A 62 6.17 -5.40 -3.42
C PHE A 62 5.82 -6.07 -4.77
N ASN A 63 4.53 -6.15 -5.06
CA ASN A 63 3.93 -6.89 -6.16
C ASN A 63 3.01 -5.97 -6.97
N PHE A 64 3.18 -5.97 -8.29
CA PHE A 64 2.40 -5.17 -9.25
C PHE A 64 1.81 -6.04 -10.36
N SER A 65 1.67 -7.35 -10.13
CA SER A 65 1.01 -8.22 -11.09
C SER A 65 -0.45 -7.77 -11.28
N SER A 66 -1.01 -8.03 -12.46
CA SER A 66 -2.38 -7.65 -12.77
C SER A 66 -3.36 -8.29 -11.79
N GLU A 67 -3.07 -9.51 -11.33
CA GLU A 67 -3.88 -10.28 -10.39
C GLU A 67 -3.90 -9.59 -9.02
N TYR A 68 -2.74 -9.16 -8.52
CA TYR A 68 -2.64 -8.49 -7.22
C TYR A 68 -3.33 -7.12 -7.23
N VAL A 69 -3.12 -6.34 -8.30
CA VAL A 69 -3.82 -5.06 -8.48
C VAL A 69 -5.33 -5.26 -8.55
N HIS A 70 -5.79 -6.31 -9.24
CA HIS A 70 -7.21 -6.65 -9.30
C HIS A 70 -7.79 -7.01 -7.92
N GLU A 71 -7.06 -7.76 -7.10
CA GLU A 71 -7.46 -8.08 -5.73
C GLU A 71 -7.68 -6.80 -4.89
N LEU A 72 -6.71 -5.89 -4.90
CA LEU A 72 -6.81 -4.62 -4.17
C LEU A 72 -7.96 -3.74 -4.67
N ALA A 73 -8.17 -3.69 -5.99
CA ALA A 73 -9.30 -2.98 -6.58
C ALA A 73 -10.65 -3.59 -6.16
N LYS A 74 -10.74 -4.93 -6.09
CA LYS A 74 -11.94 -5.63 -5.60
C LYS A 74 -12.19 -5.31 -4.13
N PHE A 75 -11.17 -5.31 -3.29
CA PHE A 75 -11.27 -4.93 -1.89
C PHE A 75 -11.83 -3.51 -1.72
N ILE A 76 -11.29 -2.52 -2.45
CA ILE A 76 -11.83 -1.14 -2.43
C ILE A 76 -13.31 -1.11 -2.81
N LYS A 77 -13.71 -1.82 -3.88
CA LYS A 77 -15.11 -1.87 -4.31
C LYS A 77 -16.03 -2.44 -3.23
N THR A 78 -15.58 -3.49 -2.53
CA THR A 78 -16.34 -4.08 -1.42
C THR A 78 -16.54 -3.07 -0.29
N GLU A 79 -15.48 -2.38 0.11
CA GLU A 79 -15.56 -1.38 1.20
C GLU A 79 -16.40 -0.17 0.81
N LEU A 80 -16.35 0.29 -0.45
CA LEU A 80 -17.22 1.36 -0.95
C LEU A 80 -18.69 0.95 -0.93
N ALA A 81 -19.02 -0.25 -1.41
CA ALA A 81 -20.39 -0.74 -1.42
C ALA A 81 -20.98 -0.87 0.00
N ALA A 82 -20.14 -1.19 0.99
CA ALA A 82 -20.55 -1.26 2.39
C ALA A 82 -20.90 0.11 3.01
N LEU A 83 -20.53 1.23 2.36
CA LEU A 83 -20.89 2.59 2.80
C LEU A 83 -22.16 3.12 2.14
N GLU A 84 -22.59 2.52 1.03
CA GLU A 84 -23.77 2.94 0.26
C GLU A 84 -25.07 2.25 0.69
N GLY A 85 -25.00 1.26 1.60
CA GLY A 85 -26.13 0.54 2.18
C GLY A 85 -26.39 0.93 3.64
#